data_AF-A0A377ZEP4-F1
#
_entry.id   AF-A0A377ZEP4-F1
#
_cell.length_a   1.000
_cell.length_b   1.000
_cell.length_c   1.000
_cell.angle_alpha   90.00
_cell.angle_beta   90.00
_cell.angle_gamma   90.00
#
_symmetry.space_group_name_H-M   'P 1'
#
loop_
_entity.id
_entity.type
_entity.pdbx_description
1 polymer ?
#
loop_
_entity_poly.entity_id
_entity_poly.type
_entity_poly.pdbx_seq_one_letter_code
_entity_poly.pdbx_strand_id
1 'polypeptide(L)'
;MLLASDVAKFAAKKDQIGDELRSGKLDVFYDLYNLGQQRRFERYQYALKVLERPMDFTGNDNFNLDRSKAPWPKDEAELNKLWDAKVKFDQLSLKLAGKDDKEIRDTLTRRYKFAIRRLAQTNSEDVFSLAMTAFAREIDPHTNYLSPRNTEQFNTEMSLSLEGIGAVLQMDDDYTVINSLVAGGPAAKSKAISVGDRIVGVGQTGKSMVDVIGWRLDDVVALIKGRRAARFVLKSCRPVKEPRRVL
;
A
#
# COMPACT_ATOMS: atom_id res chain seq x y z
N MET A 1 13.68 -5.03 -8.91
CA MET A 1 12.56 -6.00 -9.00
C MET A 1 12.48 -6.53 -10.43
N LEU A 2 12.50 -5.67 -11.43
CA LEU A 2 12.72 -6.06 -12.83
C LEU A 2 14.20 -6.39 -13.10
N LEU A 3 14.44 -7.24 -14.09
CA LEU A 3 15.76 -7.50 -14.68
C LEU A 3 16.05 -6.51 -15.81
N ALA A 4 17.34 -6.35 -16.15
CA ALA A 4 17.75 -5.56 -17.31
C ALA A 4 17.13 -6.08 -18.62
N SER A 5 16.95 -7.41 -18.74
CA SER A 5 16.28 -8.04 -19.88
C SER A 5 14.79 -7.70 -19.95
N ASP A 6 14.09 -7.65 -18.81
CA ASP A 6 12.70 -7.23 -18.73
C ASP A 6 12.58 -5.78 -19.24
N VAL A 7 13.44 -4.88 -18.78
CA VAL A 7 13.42 -3.47 -19.20
C VAL A 7 13.75 -3.32 -20.69
N ALA A 8 14.77 -4.01 -21.18
CA ALA A 8 15.18 -3.95 -22.59
C ALA A 8 14.04 -4.38 -23.53
N LYS A 9 13.25 -5.39 -23.16
CA LYS A 9 12.09 -5.85 -23.93
C LYS A 9 11.05 -4.76 -24.17
N PHE A 10 10.74 -3.95 -23.14
CA PHE A 10 9.77 -2.86 -23.25
C PHE A 10 10.39 -1.58 -23.78
N ALA A 11 11.68 -1.34 -23.54
CA ALA A 11 12.41 -0.21 -24.09
C ALA A 11 12.40 -0.20 -25.62
N ALA A 12 12.37 -1.37 -26.26
CA ALA A 12 12.22 -1.49 -27.71
C ALA A 12 10.88 -0.95 -28.25
N LYS A 13 9.86 -0.81 -27.40
CA LYS A 13 8.53 -0.28 -27.76
C LYS A 13 8.31 1.17 -27.30
N LYS A 14 9.33 1.84 -26.75
CA LYS A 14 9.19 3.18 -26.15
C LYS A 14 8.62 4.23 -27.12
N ASP A 15 8.94 4.11 -28.41
CA ASP A 15 8.53 5.09 -29.41
C ASP A 15 7.04 4.97 -29.77
N GLN A 16 6.39 3.86 -29.38
CA GLN A 16 4.95 3.61 -29.58
C GLN A 16 4.08 4.28 -28.51
N ILE A 17 4.67 4.73 -27.39
CA ILE A 17 3.93 5.29 -26.25
C ILE A 17 3.06 6.48 -26.67
N GLY A 18 3.55 7.34 -27.56
CA GLY A 18 2.77 8.49 -28.04
C GLY A 18 1.51 8.09 -28.80
N ASP A 19 1.57 7.02 -29.60
CA ASP A 19 0.42 6.49 -30.34
C ASP A 19 -0.55 5.73 -29.44
N GLU A 20 -0.02 4.99 -28.45
CA GLU A 20 -0.83 4.34 -27.42
C GLU A 20 -1.66 5.34 -26.62
N LEU A 21 -1.05 6.45 -26.20
CA LEU A 21 -1.74 7.53 -25.49
C LEU A 21 -2.82 8.19 -26.34
N ARG A 22 -2.56 8.41 -27.64
CA ARG A 22 -3.53 8.99 -28.58
C ARG A 22 -4.71 8.07 -28.89
N SER A 23 -4.44 6.77 -29.03
CA SER A 23 -5.44 5.77 -29.41
C SER A 23 -6.19 5.17 -28.22
N GLY A 24 -5.69 5.37 -27.00
CA GLY A 24 -6.21 4.76 -25.78
C GLY A 24 -5.84 3.28 -25.62
N LYS A 25 -5.02 2.72 -26.51
CA LYS A 25 -4.54 1.32 -26.41
C LYS A 25 -3.24 1.29 -25.62
N LEU A 26 -3.35 1.12 -24.30
CA LEU A 26 -2.24 1.25 -23.35
C LEU A 26 -1.52 -0.09 -23.08
N ASP A 27 -1.39 -0.95 -24.09
CA ASP A 27 -0.92 -2.33 -23.92
C ASP A 27 0.48 -2.39 -23.28
N VAL A 28 1.41 -1.53 -23.68
CA VAL A 28 2.77 -1.47 -23.09
C VAL A 28 2.71 -1.19 -21.60
N PHE A 29 1.84 -0.27 -21.16
CA PHE A 29 1.70 0.08 -19.75
C PHE A 29 1.15 -1.09 -18.93
N TYR A 30 0.09 -1.74 -19.41
CA TYR A 30 -0.54 -2.86 -18.72
C TYR A 30 0.36 -4.11 -18.70
N ASP A 31 1.00 -4.44 -19.82
CA ASP A 31 1.93 -5.58 -19.90
C ASP A 31 3.13 -5.40 -18.97
N LEU A 32 3.74 -4.20 -18.96
CA LEU A 32 4.87 -3.90 -18.10
C LEU A 32 4.45 -3.91 -16.63
N TYR A 33 3.26 -3.39 -16.32
CA TYR A 33 2.73 -3.42 -14.96
C TYR A 33 2.51 -4.85 -14.47
N ASN A 34 1.87 -5.69 -15.29
CA ASN A 34 1.63 -7.10 -14.98
C ASN A 34 2.93 -7.88 -14.75
N LEU A 35 3.94 -7.66 -15.61
CA LEU A 35 5.27 -8.24 -15.39
C LEU A 35 5.90 -7.73 -14.09
N GLY A 36 5.76 -6.43 -13.81
CA GLY A 36 6.20 -5.83 -12.56
C GLY A 36 5.55 -6.46 -11.33
N GLN A 37 4.25 -6.77 -11.38
CA GLN A 37 3.52 -7.47 -10.32
C GLN A 37 4.05 -8.88 -10.11
N GLN A 38 4.27 -9.63 -11.19
CA GLN A 38 4.85 -10.98 -11.10
C GLN A 38 6.25 -10.93 -10.45
N ARG A 39 7.13 -10.05 -10.93
CA ARG A 39 8.48 -9.87 -10.37
C ARG A 39 8.44 -9.44 -8.91
N ARG A 40 7.51 -8.56 -8.53
CA ARG A 40 7.29 -8.17 -7.13
C ARG A 40 6.92 -9.36 -6.26
N PHE A 41 5.99 -10.19 -6.74
CA PHE A 41 5.55 -11.39 -6.04
C PHE A 41 6.70 -12.39 -5.83
N GLU A 42 7.44 -12.72 -6.89
CA GLU A 42 8.63 -13.59 -6.82
C GLU A 42 9.63 -13.09 -5.77
N ARG A 43 9.78 -11.77 -5.64
CA ARG A 43 10.68 -11.18 -4.67
C ARG A 43 10.20 -11.25 -3.23
N TYR A 44 8.92 -11.00 -2.97
CA TYR A 44 8.41 -11.18 -1.61
C TYR A 44 8.43 -12.65 -1.18
N GLN A 45 8.21 -13.59 -2.11
CA GLN A 45 8.41 -15.01 -1.84
C GLN A 45 9.88 -15.34 -1.52
N TYR A 46 10.82 -14.79 -2.29
CA TYR A 46 12.25 -14.95 -2.00
C TYR A 46 12.60 -14.36 -0.62
N ALA A 47 12.11 -13.16 -0.30
CA ALA A 47 12.33 -12.52 0.99
C ALA A 47 11.85 -13.37 2.18
N LEU A 48 10.70 -14.03 2.05
CA LEU A 48 10.17 -14.96 3.05
C LEU A 48 11.11 -16.16 3.26
N LYS A 49 11.69 -16.73 2.20
CA LYS A 49 12.69 -17.81 2.30
C LYS A 49 13.99 -17.34 2.97
N VAL A 50 14.42 -16.10 2.71
CA VAL A 50 15.63 -15.53 3.32
C VAL A 50 15.44 -15.31 4.83
N LEU A 51 14.25 -14.97 5.30
CA LEU A 51 13.95 -14.78 6.73
C LEU A 51 14.16 -16.04 7.58
N GLU A 52 14.09 -17.22 6.98
CA GLU A 52 14.33 -18.51 7.66
C GLU A 52 15.81 -18.72 7.99
N ARG A 53 16.72 -18.05 7.27
CA ARG A 53 18.17 -18.13 7.50
C ARG A 53 18.54 -17.46 8.84
N PRO A 54 19.67 -17.86 9.46
CA PRO A 54 20.18 -17.18 10.66
C PRO A 54 20.54 -15.73 10.33
N MET A 55 20.26 -14.83 11.27
CA MET A 55 20.60 -13.42 11.15
C MET A 55 22.06 -13.21 11.54
N ASP A 56 22.87 -12.67 10.64
CA ASP A 56 24.26 -12.32 10.89
C ASP A 56 24.50 -10.83 10.61
N PHE A 57 24.91 -10.11 11.66
CA PHE A 57 25.20 -8.67 11.64
C PHE A 57 26.67 -8.37 11.96
N THR A 58 27.56 -9.36 11.89
CA THR A 58 28.97 -9.21 12.26
C THR A 58 29.87 -8.67 11.13
N GLY A 59 29.36 -8.63 9.90
CA GLY A 59 30.08 -8.12 8.74
C GLY A 59 30.06 -6.58 8.59
N ASN A 60 30.92 -6.07 7.69
CA ASN A 60 31.03 -4.65 7.35
C ASN A 60 30.22 -4.27 6.08
N ASP A 61 29.04 -4.88 5.91
CA ASP A 61 28.21 -4.65 4.73
C ASP A 61 27.52 -3.28 4.78
N ASN A 62 27.41 -2.62 3.63
CA ASN A 62 26.71 -1.34 3.49
C ASN A 62 25.40 -1.52 2.71
N PHE A 63 24.37 -0.76 3.11
CA PHE A 63 23.09 -0.74 2.40
C PHE A 63 22.84 0.65 1.78
N ASN A 64 22.75 0.71 0.46
CA ASN A 64 22.43 1.95 -0.24
C ASN A 64 20.91 2.17 -0.31
N LEU A 65 20.45 3.25 0.33
CA LEU A 65 19.04 3.67 0.35
C LEU A 65 18.57 4.22 -1.00
N ASP A 66 19.42 4.96 -1.73
CA ASP A 66 19.07 5.54 -3.02
C ASP A 66 19.60 4.69 -4.18
N ARG A 67 18.68 3.98 -4.81
CA ARG A 67 18.96 3.15 -5.99
C ARG A 67 18.33 3.71 -7.27
N SER A 68 17.91 4.97 -7.29
CA SER A 68 17.25 5.61 -8.44
C SER A 68 18.11 5.59 -9.71
N LYS A 69 19.43 5.73 -9.56
CA LYS A 69 20.42 5.71 -10.66
C LYS A 69 21.20 4.40 -10.78
N ALA A 70 20.86 3.38 -9.99
CA ALA A 70 21.56 2.10 -10.03
C ALA A 70 21.20 1.32 -11.30
N PRO A 71 22.15 0.57 -11.90
CA PRO A 71 21.83 -0.28 -13.04
C PRO A 71 20.81 -1.36 -12.65
N TRP A 72 19.97 -1.72 -13.61
CA TRP A 72 19.05 -2.84 -13.46
C TRP A 72 19.85 -4.15 -13.28
N PRO A 73 19.44 -5.05 -12.38
CA PRO A 73 20.12 -6.33 -12.18
C PRO A 73 20.12 -7.16 -13.47
N LYS A 74 21.28 -7.72 -13.81
CA LYS A 74 21.47 -8.49 -15.05
C LYS A 74 20.78 -9.85 -15.00
N ASP A 75 20.82 -10.48 -13.83
CA ASP A 75 20.30 -11.83 -13.62
C ASP A 75 19.65 -11.96 -12.24
N GLU A 76 19.08 -13.14 -11.99
CA GLU A 76 18.43 -13.45 -10.72
C GLU A 76 19.41 -13.47 -9.55
N ALA A 77 20.70 -13.78 -9.76
CA ALA A 77 21.69 -13.83 -8.69
C ALA A 77 22.02 -12.42 -8.16
N GLU A 78 22.22 -11.45 -9.04
CA GLU A 78 22.36 -10.03 -8.66
C GLU A 78 21.09 -9.52 -7.96
N LEU A 79 19.93 -9.94 -8.46
CA LEU A 79 18.65 -9.53 -7.90
C LEU A 79 18.41 -10.16 -6.51
N ASN A 80 18.83 -11.41 -6.29
CA ASN A 80 18.83 -12.08 -4.99
C ASN A 80 19.74 -11.36 -3.99
N LYS A 81 20.98 -11.00 -4.38
CA LYS A 81 21.91 -10.25 -3.51
C LYS A 81 21.32 -8.93 -3.01
N LEU A 82 20.61 -8.19 -3.87
CA LEU A 82 19.93 -6.96 -3.48
C LEU A 82 18.83 -7.21 -2.44
N TRP A 83 18.10 -8.32 -2.58
CA TRP A 83 17.04 -8.68 -1.64
C TRP A 83 17.60 -9.26 -0.34
N ASP A 84 18.71 -9.99 -0.38
CA ASP A 84 19.42 -10.42 0.83
C ASP A 84 19.85 -9.19 1.64
N ALA A 85 20.47 -8.20 0.99
CA ALA A 85 20.86 -6.94 1.61
C ALA A 85 19.65 -6.16 2.16
N LYS A 86 18.53 -6.14 1.42
CA LYS A 86 17.29 -5.48 1.86
C LYS A 86 16.71 -6.16 3.10
N VAL A 87 16.58 -7.48 3.09
CA VAL A 87 16.03 -8.24 4.22
C VAL A 87 16.92 -8.08 5.45
N LYS A 88 18.25 -8.14 5.29
CA LYS A 88 19.22 -7.88 6.35
C LYS A 88 19.07 -6.47 6.94
N PHE A 89 18.90 -5.45 6.10
CA PHE A 89 18.64 -4.08 6.55
C PHE A 89 17.31 -3.96 7.32
N ASP A 90 16.23 -4.57 6.81
CA ASP A 90 14.92 -4.57 7.48
C ASP A 90 14.99 -5.28 8.85
N GLN A 91 15.74 -6.40 8.95
CA GLN A 91 15.99 -7.11 10.20
C GLN A 91 16.81 -6.25 11.18
N LEU A 92 17.90 -5.65 10.71
CA LEU A 92 18.76 -4.78 11.51
C LEU A 92 17.99 -3.58 12.07
N SER A 93 17.12 -2.96 11.27
CA SER A 93 16.29 -1.84 11.71
C SER A 93 15.40 -2.21 12.90
N LEU A 94 14.80 -3.41 12.88
CA LEU A 94 13.98 -3.87 14.00
C LEU A 94 14.82 -4.33 15.21
N LYS A 95 16.01 -4.88 14.97
CA LYS A 95 16.95 -5.24 16.04
C LYS A 95 17.48 -4.01 16.78
N LEU A 96 17.79 -2.94 16.06
CA LEU A 96 18.18 -1.65 16.64
C LEU A 96 17.02 -1.00 17.43
N ALA A 97 15.77 -1.32 17.09
CA ALA A 97 14.60 -0.92 17.87
C ALA A 97 14.36 -1.80 19.13
N GLY A 98 15.27 -2.72 19.45
CA GLY A 98 15.22 -3.55 20.65
C GLY A 98 14.30 -4.77 20.57
N LYS A 99 13.86 -5.17 19.37
CA LYS A 99 13.04 -6.37 19.18
C LYS A 99 13.88 -7.65 19.23
N ASP A 100 13.28 -8.73 19.70
CA ASP A 100 13.92 -10.05 19.68
C ASP A 100 13.88 -10.68 18.27
N ASP A 101 14.76 -11.64 18.01
CA ASP A 101 14.90 -12.27 16.69
C ASP A 101 13.61 -12.99 16.23
N LYS A 102 12.77 -13.46 17.17
CA LYS A 102 11.50 -14.13 16.87
C LYS A 102 10.44 -13.11 16.43
N GLU A 103 10.27 -12.04 17.17
CA GLU A 103 9.40 -10.91 16.88
C GLU A 103 9.80 -10.23 15.56
N ILE A 104 11.09 -10.12 15.28
CA ILE A 104 11.61 -9.61 14.00
C ILE A 104 11.11 -10.49 12.85
N ARG A 105 11.28 -11.82 12.96
CA ARG A 105 10.80 -12.76 11.94
C ARG A 105 9.30 -12.70 11.76
N ASP A 106 8.53 -12.68 12.84
CA ASP A 106 7.07 -12.62 12.79
C ASP A 106 6.57 -11.30 12.16
N THR A 107 7.18 -10.18 12.55
CA THR A 107 6.85 -8.85 12.02
C THR A 107 7.16 -8.75 10.52
N LEU A 108 8.35 -9.17 10.09
CA LEU A 108 8.75 -9.12 8.68
C LEU A 108 7.97 -10.11 7.83
N THR A 109 7.67 -11.30 8.37
CA THR A 109 6.80 -12.28 7.71
C THR A 109 5.42 -11.68 7.45
N ARG A 110 4.82 -11.02 8.45
CA ARG A 110 3.54 -10.34 8.30
C ARG A 110 3.61 -9.24 7.24
N ARG A 111 4.64 -8.39 7.30
CA ARG A 111 4.88 -7.31 6.33
C ARG A 111 4.95 -7.82 4.90
N TYR A 112 5.71 -8.88 4.63
CA TYR A 112 5.86 -9.42 3.27
C TYR A 112 4.60 -10.15 2.79
N LYS A 113 3.90 -10.88 3.66
CA LYS A 113 2.60 -11.47 3.32
C LYS A 113 1.56 -10.39 3.02
N PHE A 114 1.53 -9.31 3.79
CA PHE A 114 0.67 -8.17 3.53
C PHE A 114 0.99 -7.51 2.19
N ALA A 115 2.28 -7.31 1.88
CA ALA A 115 2.70 -6.78 0.59
C ALA A 115 2.25 -7.66 -0.58
N ILE A 116 2.33 -8.99 -0.45
CA ILE A 116 1.82 -9.95 -1.44
C ILE A 116 0.30 -9.80 -1.64
N ARG A 117 -0.48 -9.71 -0.55
CA ARG A 117 -1.93 -9.49 -0.63
C ARG A 117 -2.26 -8.19 -1.36
N ARG A 118 -1.53 -7.11 -1.07
CA ARG A 118 -1.70 -5.82 -1.72
C ARG A 118 -1.46 -5.88 -3.23
N LEU A 119 -0.55 -6.73 -3.71
CA LEU A 119 -0.36 -6.95 -5.15
C LEU A 119 -1.64 -7.50 -5.81
N ALA A 120 -2.33 -8.44 -5.15
CA ALA A 120 -3.56 -9.04 -5.67
C ALA A 120 -4.76 -8.08 -5.65
N GLN A 121 -4.72 -7.04 -4.83
CA GLN A 121 -5.78 -6.04 -4.71
C GLN A 121 -5.60 -4.84 -5.65
N THR A 122 -4.60 -4.88 -6.53
CA THR A 122 -4.42 -3.82 -7.54
C THR A 122 -5.59 -3.85 -8.53
N ASN A 123 -6.10 -2.67 -8.89
CA ASN A 123 -7.17 -2.53 -9.87
C ASN A 123 -6.65 -1.89 -11.17
N SER A 124 -7.49 -1.88 -12.22
CA SER A 124 -7.15 -1.28 -13.52
C SER A 124 -6.87 0.22 -13.42
N GLU A 125 -7.57 0.91 -12.53
CA GLU A 125 -7.44 2.34 -12.30
C GLU A 125 -6.06 2.70 -11.74
N ASP A 126 -5.46 1.85 -10.89
CA ASP A 126 -4.10 2.04 -10.39
C ASP A 126 -3.08 2.04 -11.54
N VAL A 127 -3.27 1.17 -12.54
CA VAL A 127 -2.40 1.07 -13.72
C VAL A 127 -2.58 2.27 -14.63
N PHE A 128 -3.84 2.63 -14.91
CA PHE A 128 -4.17 3.80 -15.73
C PHE A 128 -3.65 5.09 -15.11
N SER A 129 -3.89 5.29 -13.82
CA SER A 129 -3.42 6.44 -13.07
C SER A 129 -1.90 6.56 -13.07
N LEU A 130 -1.18 5.43 -12.92
CA LEU A 130 0.27 5.43 -13.00
C LEU A 130 0.79 5.78 -14.41
N ALA A 131 0.15 5.27 -15.45
CA ALA A 131 0.49 5.59 -16.84
C ALA A 131 0.28 7.08 -17.14
N MET A 132 -0.88 7.62 -16.75
CA MET A 132 -1.17 9.04 -16.92
C MET A 132 -0.27 9.93 -16.06
N THR A 133 0.13 9.47 -14.87
CA THR A 133 1.10 10.18 -14.02
C THR A 133 2.48 10.24 -14.69
N ALA A 134 2.94 9.15 -15.30
CA ALA A 134 4.20 9.13 -16.03
C ALA A 134 4.19 10.13 -17.20
N PHE A 135 3.08 10.19 -17.94
CA PHE A 135 2.89 11.18 -19.00
C PHE A 135 2.84 12.62 -18.46
N ALA A 136 2.03 12.87 -17.44
CA ALA A 136 1.85 14.19 -16.85
C ALA A 136 3.15 14.77 -16.27
N ARG A 137 3.93 13.95 -15.54
CA ARG A 137 5.18 14.38 -14.90
C ARG A 137 6.33 14.60 -15.85
N GLU A 138 6.26 14.05 -17.07
CA GLU A 138 7.22 14.35 -18.13
C GLU A 138 7.00 15.75 -18.72
N ILE A 139 5.76 16.27 -18.66
CA ILE A 139 5.44 17.63 -19.11
C ILE A 139 6.03 18.64 -18.12
N ASP A 140 5.62 18.55 -16.85
CA ASP A 140 6.09 19.41 -15.76
C ASP A 140 5.78 18.76 -14.38
N PRO A 141 6.41 19.22 -13.28
CA PRO A 141 6.21 18.60 -11.96
C PRO A 141 4.85 18.88 -11.29
N HIS A 142 4.03 19.77 -11.85
CA HIS A 142 2.74 20.23 -11.31
C HIS A 142 1.52 19.74 -12.09
N THR A 143 1.71 19.24 -13.32
CA THR A 143 0.67 18.56 -14.08
C THR A 143 0.44 17.17 -13.49
N ASN A 144 -0.82 16.84 -13.17
CA ASN A 144 -1.19 15.58 -12.54
C ASN A 144 -2.49 15.04 -13.13
N TYR A 145 -2.56 13.72 -13.25
CA TYR A 145 -3.81 12.99 -13.44
C TYR A 145 -4.42 12.67 -12.07
N LEU A 146 -5.73 12.90 -11.93
CA LEU A 146 -6.49 12.53 -10.74
C LEU A 146 -7.50 11.45 -11.13
N SER A 147 -7.37 10.27 -10.51
CA SER A 147 -8.41 9.24 -10.56
C SER A 147 -9.70 9.79 -9.93
N PRO A 148 -10.89 9.22 -10.23
CA PRO A 148 -12.15 9.69 -9.64
C PRO A 148 -12.11 9.83 -8.11
N ARG A 149 -11.44 8.88 -7.45
CA ARG A 149 -11.24 8.88 -5.99
C ARG A 149 -10.32 10.02 -5.54
N ASN A 150 -9.20 10.24 -6.25
CA ASN A 150 -8.28 11.34 -5.96
C ASN A 150 -8.92 12.70 -6.21
N THR A 151 -9.78 12.82 -7.23
CA THR A 151 -10.57 14.03 -7.50
C THR A 151 -11.54 14.34 -6.35
N GLU A 152 -12.28 13.34 -5.86
CA GLU A 152 -13.16 13.52 -4.69
C GLU A 152 -12.39 13.96 -3.45
N GLN A 153 -11.23 13.34 -3.20
CA GLN A 153 -10.36 13.73 -2.10
C GLN A 153 -9.86 15.17 -2.25
N PHE A 154 -9.34 15.54 -3.42
CA PHE A 154 -8.88 16.89 -3.68
C PHE A 154 -10.01 17.93 -3.50
N ASN A 155 -11.19 17.65 -4.04
CA ASN A 155 -12.35 18.53 -3.87
C ASN A 155 -12.76 18.68 -2.40
N THR A 156 -12.68 17.60 -1.61
CA THR A 156 -12.96 17.62 -0.16
C THR A 156 -11.94 18.48 0.60
N GLU A 157 -10.67 18.36 0.23
CA GLU A 157 -9.58 19.18 0.81
C GLU A 157 -9.78 20.66 0.47
N MET A 158 -10.21 20.98 -0.75
CA MET A 158 -10.47 22.36 -1.18
C MET A 158 -11.76 22.95 -0.60
N SER A 159 -12.84 22.17 -0.49
CA SER A 159 -14.12 22.65 0.03
C SER A 159 -14.14 22.75 1.56
N LEU A 160 -13.16 22.14 2.24
CA LEU A 160 -13.14 21.94 3.70
C LEU A 160 -14.42 21.26 4.21
N SER A 161 -15.17 20.60 3.33
CA SER A 161 -16.45 19.97 3.64
C SER A 161 -16.29 18.45 3.61
N LEU A 162 -16.01 17.87 4.78
CA LEU A 162 -15.96 16.42 4.90
C LEU A 162 -17.37 15.83 4.90
N GLU A 163 -17.74 15.15 3.82
CA GLU A 163 -18.91 14.28 3.81
C GLU A 163 -18.52 12.88 4.28
N GLY A 164 -19.06 12.45 5.43
CA GLY A 164 -18.81 11.12 5.99
C GLY A 164 -19.04 11.05 7.50
N ILE A 165 -18.48 10.02 8.14
CA ILE A 165 -18.64 9.79 9.57
C ILE A 165 -17.79 10.73 10.45
N GLY A 166 -16.83 11.47 9.88
CA GLY A 166 -15.96 12.35 10.65
C GLY A 166 -14.88 11.60 11.44
N ALA A 167 -14.23 10.62 10.82
CA ALA A 167 -13.15 9.84 11.40
C ALA A 167 -11.99 9.73 10.40
N VAL A 168 -10.76 9.81 10.89
CA VAL A 168 -9.56 9.51 10.11
C VAL A 168 -9.24 8.04 10.32
N LEU A 169 -9.32 7.28 9.23
CA LEU A 169 -9.08 5.84 9.22
C LEU A 169 -7.65 5.57 8.77
N GLN A 170 -7.05 4.55 9.35
CA GLN A 170 -5.73 4.07 8.98
C GLN A 170 -5.77 2.55 8.90
N MET A 171 -5.04 1.99 7.94
CA MET A 171 -4.87 0.54 7.86
C MET A 171 -3.72 0.12 8.77
N ASP A 172 -3.98 -0.83 9.66
CA ASP A 172 -3.00 -1.47 10.53
C ASP A 172 -3.13 -2.98 10.36
N ASP A 173 -2.11 -3.60 9.75
CA ASP A 173 -2.16 -4.97 9.24
C ASP A 173 -3.44 -5.21 8.39
N ASP A 174 -4.27 -6.17 8.79
CA ASP A 174 -5.52 -6.52 8.08
C ASP A 174 -6.75 -5.73 8.56
N TYR A 175 -6.58 -4.80 9.51
CA TYR A 175 -7.68 -4.08 10.12
C TYR A 175 -7.66 -2.60 9.75
N THR A 176 -8.86 -2.05 9.55
CA THR A 176 -9.05 -0.59 9.46
C THR A 176 -9.24 -0.05 10.86
N VAL A 177 -8.30 0.75 11.35
CA VAL A 177 -8.30 1.36 12.69
C VAL A 177 -8.74 2.82 12.61
N ILE A 178 -9.49 3.27 13.61
CA ILE A 178 -9.79 4.68 13.80
C ILE A 178 -8.58 5.37 14.45
N ASN A 179 -7.86 6.18 13.67
CA ASN A 179 -6.69 6.93 14.17
C ASN A 179 -7.12 8.18 14.95
N SER A 180 -8.09 8.94 14.42
CA SER A 180 -8.63 10.11 15.10
C SER A 180 -10.09 10.38 14.72
N LEU A 181 -10.78 11.15 15.56
CA LEU A 181 -12.16 11.59 15.34
C LEU A 181 -12.19 13.11 15.17
N VAL A 182 -12.95 13.58 14.20
CA VAL A 182 -13.17 15.01 13.97
C VAL A 182 -14.12 15.55 15.04
N ALA A 183 -13.69 16.57 15.78
CA ALA A 183 -14.50 17.21 16.80
C ALA A 183 -15.82 17.74 16.21
N GLY A 184 -16.95 17.38 16.83
CA GLY A 184 -18.28 17.76 16.33
C GLY A 184 -18.82 16.92 15.16
N GLY A 185 -18.02 15.98 14.64
CA GLY A 185 -18.44 15.03 13.60
C GLY A 185 -19.43 13.96 14.12
N PRO A 186 -20.15 13.25 13.22
CA PRO A 186 -21.13 12.22 13.60
C PRO A 186 -20.55 11.12 14.49
N ALA A 187 -19.34 10.63 14.18
CA ALA A 187 -18.63 9.62 14.96
C ALA A 187 -18.37 10.10 16.39
N ALA A 188 -17.82 11.31 16.56
CA ALA A 188 -17.53 11.90 17.86
C ALA A 188 -18.82 12.15 18.68
N LYS A 189 -19.90 12.60 18.04
CA LYS A 189 -21.20 12.81 18.69
C LYS A 189 -21.85 11.52 19.17
N SER A 190 -21.67 10.43 18.42
CA SER A 190 -22.28 9.13 18.75
C SER A 190 -21.70 8.49 20.02
N LYS A 191 -20.42 8.74 20.34
CA LYS A 191 -19.63 8.07 21.39
C LYS A 191 -19.62 6.53 21.32
N ALA A 192 -20.17 5.94 20.25
CA ALA A 192 -20.24 4.50 20.06
C ALA A 192 -18.90 3.92 19.58
N ILE A 193 -18.09 4.75 18.92
CA ILE A 193 -16.77 4.42 18.41
C ILE A 193 -15.70 5.33 19.02
N SER A 194 -14.54 4.76 19.29
CA SER A 194 -13.41 5.42 19.93
C SER A 194 -12.14 5.31 19.11
N VAL A 195 -11.16 6.17 19.38
CA VAL A 195 -9.81 6.05 18.82
C VAL A 195 -9.20 4.71 19.22
N GLY A 196 -8.62 4.00 18.24
CA GLY A 196 -8.06 2.66 18.39
C GLY A 196 -9.04 1.52 18.09
N ASP A 197 -10.33 1.80 17.88
CA ASP A 197 -11.30 0.77 17.47
C ASP A 197 -10.98 0.25 16.06
N ARG A 198 -11.16 -1.06 15.86
CA ARG A 198 -11.00 -1.73 14.58
C ARG A 198 -12.35 -1.91 13.90
N ILE A 199 -12.51 -1.38 12.70
CA ILE A 199 -13.69 -1.59 11.86
C ILE A 199 -13.54 -2.96 11.18
N VAL A 200 -14.45 -3.87 11.50
CA VAL A 200 -14.50 -5.24 10.95
C VAL A 200 -15.70 -5.46 10.02
N GLY A 201 -16.62 -4.50 9.94
CA GLY A 201 -17.74 -4.60 9.01
C GLY A 201 -18.45 -3.27 8.79
N VAL A 202 -18.93 -3.09 7.56
CA VAL A 202 -19.70 -1.92 7.14
C VAL A 202 -21.04 -2.38 6.57
N GLY A 203 -22.14 -1.89 7.15
CA GLY A 203 -23.50 -2.13 6.69
C GLY A 203 -24.15 -0.84 6.21
N GLN A 204 -24.68 -0.84 4.99
CA GLN A 204 -25.53 0.24 4.46
C GLN A 204 -27.00 -0.07 4.77
N THR A 205 -27.82 0.97 4.91
CA THR A 205 -29.26 0.81 5.16
C THR A 205 -29.90 -0.09 4.10
N GLY A 206 -30.53 -1.20 4.52
CA GLY A 206 -31.20 -2.16 3.64
C GLY A 206 -30.29 -3.21 2.99
N LYS A 207 -28.98 -3.22 3.29
CA LYS A 207 -28.04 -4.27 2.82
C LYS A 207 -27.49 -5.08 4.00
N SER A 208 -27.06 -6.30 3.71
CA SER A 208 -26.33 -7.11 4.68
C SER A 208 -24.99 -6.47 5.05
N MET A 209 -24.54 -6.73 6.28
CA MET A 209 -23.21 -6.32 6.74
C MET A 209 -22.14 -6.95 5.85
N VAL A 210 -21.23 -6.14 5.33
CA VAL A 210 -20.07 -6.62 4.55
C VAL A 210 -18.86 -6.66 5.47
N ASP A 211 -18.20 -7.82 5.54
CA ASP A 211 -16.89 -7.96 6.21
C ASP A 211 -15.81 -7.25 5.38
N VAL A 212 -15.07 -6.36 6.04
CA VAL A 212 -14.03 -5.52 5.41
C VAL A 212 -12.63 -5.86 5.90
N ILE A 213 -12.46 -6.97 6.63
CA ILE A 213 -11.13 -7.41 7.08
C ILE A 213 -10.27 -7.72 5.86
N GLY A 214 -9.06 -7.15 5.84
CA GLY A 214 -8.10 -7.29 4.76
C GLY A 214 -8.44 -6.49 3.50
N TRP A 215 -9.51 -5.71 3.47
CA TRP A 215 -9.81 -4.83 2.33
C TRP A 215 -8.82 -3.65 2.27
N ARG A 216 -8.66 -3.06 1.08
CA ARG A 216 -7.91 -1.81 0.95
C ARG A 216 -8.65 -0.70 1.70
N LEU A 217 -7.89 0.14 2.39
CA LEU A 217 -8.41 1.30 3.11
C LEU A 217 -9.37 2.12 2.25
N ASP A 218 -9.01 2.37 0.99
CA ASP A 218 -9.80 3.18 0.06
C ASP A 218 -11.18 2.55 -0.24
N ASP A 219 -11.26 1.23 -0.32
CA ASP A 219 -12.52 0.51 -0.57
C ASP A 219 -13.41 0.53 0.67
N VAL A 220 -12.82 0.42 1.87
CA VAL A 220 -13.54 0.59 3.14
C VAL A 220 -14.05 2.03 3.28
N VAL A 221 -13.22 3.01 2.95
CA VAL A 221 -13.60 4.43 2.96
C VAL A 221 -14.72 4.71 1.96
N ALA A 222 -14.67 4.14 0.76
CA ALA A 222 -15.72 4.28 -0.24
C ALA A 222 -17.07 3.70 0.24
N LEU A 223 -17.05 2.62 1.04
CA LEU A 223 -18.28 2.07 1.65
C LEU A 223 -18.85 2.96 2.77
N ILE A 224 -17.97 3.63 3.52
CA ILE A 224 -18.32 4.49 4.66
C ILE A 224 -18.69 5.92 4.21
N LYS A 225 -18.15 6.36 3.07
CA LYS A 225 -18.55 7.61 2.42
C LYS A 225 -19.93 7.43 1.78
N GLY A 226 -20.84 8.34 2.09
CA GLY A 226 -22.15 8.40 1.46
C GLY A 226 -22.81 9.74 1.72
N ARG A 227 -23.89 10.02 0.97
CA ARG A 227 -24.62 11.29 1.04
C ARG A 227 -24.96 11.65 2.49
N ARG A 228 -24.99 12.95 2.77
CA ARG A 228 -25.13 13.64 4.08
C ARG A 228 -26.25 13.18 5.05
N ALA A 229 -26.99 12.12 4.74
CA ALA A 229 -28.04 11.52 5.58
C ALA A 229 -28.04 9.96 5.58
N ALA A 230 -27.03 9.30 5.00
CA ALA A 230 -26.96 7.84 4.98
C ALA A 230 -26.64 7.28 6.38
N ARG A 231 -27.45 6.30 6.84
CA ARG A 231 -27.20 5.55 8.07
C ARG A 231 -26.33 4.34 7.77
N PHE A 232 -25.25 4.22 8.54
CA PHE A 232 -24.31 3.10 8.47
C PHE A 232 -24.29 2.35 9.80
N VAL A 233 -24.21 1.03 9.72
CA VAL A 233 -23.93 0.17 10.87
C VAL A 233 -22.47 -0.23 10.78
N LEU A 234 -21.68 0.16 11.76
CA LEU A 234 -20.28 -0.23 11.88
C LEU A 234 -20.17 -1.31 12.94
N LYS A 235 -19.54 -2.44 12.60
CA LYS A 235 -19.09 -3.40 13.59
C LYS A 235 -17.67 -3.04 13.97
N SER A 236 -17.46 -2.51 15.17
CA SER A 236 -16.14 -2.26 15.72
C SER A 236 -15.74 -3.30 16.76
N CYS A 237 -14.46 -3.68 16.77
CA CYS A 237 -13.86 -4.49 17.81
C CYS A 237 -12.84 -3.63 18.57
N ARG A 238 -12.99 -3.54 19.89
CA ARG A 238 -12.00 -2.87 20.75
C ARG A 238 -10.77 -3.78 20.85
N PRO A 239 -9.55 -3.26 20.61
CA PRO A 239 -8.35 -4.03 20.90
C PRO A 239 -8.30 -4.35 22.40
N VAL A 240 -7.96 -5.60 22.73
CA VAL A 240 -7.60 -5.98 24.11
C VAL A 240 -6.39 -5.12 24.48
N LYS A 241 -6.52 -4.31 25.54
CA LYS A 241 -5.41 -3.49 26.03
C LYS A 241 -4.25 -4.40 26.46
N GLU A 242 -3.25 -4.57 25.60
CA GLU A 242 -1.95 -5.01 26.06
C GLU A 242 -1.42 -3.95 27.04
N PRO A 243 -0.99 -4.34 28.26
CA PRO A 243 -0.51 -3.38 29.24
C PRO A 243 0.76 -2.72 28.70
N ARG A 244 0.65 -1.45 28.30
CA ARG A 244 1.82 -0.59 28.06
C ARG A 244 2.52 -0.40 29.40
N ARG A 245 3.64 -1.09 29.62
CA ARG A 245 4.63 -0.66 30.61
C ARG A 245 5.22 0.64 30.10
N VAL A 246 4.71 1.75 30.62
CA VAL A 246 5.40 3.03 30.57
C VAL A 246 6.43 2.97 31.70
N LEU A 247 7.71 3.01 31.34
CA LEU A 247 8.78 3.33 32.30
C LEU A 247 8.76 4.83 32.57
#